data_AF-A0A0T6B2P3-F1
#
_entry.id   AF-A0A0T6B2P3-F1
#
_cell.length_a   1.000
_cell.length_b   1.000
_cell.length_c   1.000
_cell.angle_alpha   90.00
_cell.angle_beta   90.00
_cell.angle_gamma   90.00
#
_symmetry.space_group_name_H-M   'P 1'
#
loop_
_entity.id
_entity.type
_entity.pdbx_description
1 polymer ?
#
loop_
_entity_poly.entity_id
_entity_poly.type
_entity_poly.pdbx_seq_one_letter_code
_entity_poly.pdbx_strand_id
1 'polypeptide(L)'
;MNLQSLFQDFNPSKFVVHTCLLIFIALFALRLDQTVSWSYWCVFAPIWVWKGLVIAGATTGSYIWWRYPHFRLEGEAYIHYKSMLISLALHLILLMFELLVCDKLESGRHLWILVFIPLIFISIVSIAVCIWAVKHDRSFELELFCAVNVLQFIFLALRLDQFIHWSWEVVFVPLWIVMCLSLVG
;
A
#
# COMPACT_ATOMS: atom_id res chain seq x y z
N MET A 1 13.19 -31.79 -9.75
CA MET A 1 12.89 -30.37 -10.00
C MET A 1 14.20 -29.60 -9.94
N ASN A 2 14.52 -28.84 -10.98
CA ASN A 2 15.82 -28.19 -11.12
C ASN A 2 15.85 -26.94 -10.22
N LEU A 3 16.48 -27.02 -9.04
CA LEU A 3 16.54 -25.90 -8.09
C LEU A 3 17.13 -24.63 -8.72
N GLN A 4 18.01 -24.79 -9.70
CA GLN A 4 18.61 -23.70 -10.47
C GLN A 4 17.59 -22.84 -11.20
N SER A 5 16.59 -23.43 -11.88
CA SER A 5 15.56 -22.65 -12.58
C SER A 5 14.62 -21.95 -11.59
N LEU A 6 14.40 -22.56 -10.43
CA LEU A 6 13.57 -22.00 -9.34
C LEU A 6 14.21 -20.75 -8.72
N PHE A 7 15.54 -20.71 -8.60
CA PHE A 7 16.28 -19.53 -8.12
C PHE A 7 16.52 -18.47 -9.21
N GLN A 8 16.45 -18.84 -10.50
CA GLN A 8 16.68 -17.90 -11.60
C GLN A 8 15.51 -16.92 -11.78
N ASP A 9 14.28 -17.36 -11.50
CA ASP A 9 13.06 -16.53 -11.53
C ASP A 9 12.74 -15.89 -10.17
N PHE A 10 13.61 -16.08 -9.16
CA PHE A 10 13.36 -15.61 -7.81
C PHE A 10 13.53 -14.09 -7.74
N ASN A 11 12.42 -13.38 -7.51
CA ASN A 11 12.41 -11.94 -7.28
C ASN A 11 12.52 -11.66 -5.77
N PRO A 12 13.70 -11.21 -5.26
CA PRO A 12 13.93 -11.07 -3.84
C PRO A 12 13.04 -10.01 -3.19
N SER A 13 12.73 -8.93 -3.91
CA SER A 13 11.89 -7.85 -3.35
C SER A 13 10.44 -8.34 -3.18
N LYS A 14 9.90 -9.04 -4.18
CA LYS A 14 8.58 -9.68 -4.05
C LYS A 14 8.58 -10.70 -2.92
N PHE A 15 9.59 -11.54 -2.80
CA PHE A 15 9.66 -12.52 -1.71
C PHE A 15 9.56 -11.84 -0.33
N VAL A 16 10.38 -10.81 -0.08
CA VAL A 16 10.35 -10.06 1.17
C VAL A 16 8.96 -9.47 1.44
N VAL A 17 8.34 -8.84 0.45
CA VAL A 17 6.98 -8.27 0.59
C VAL A 17 5.97 -9.34 0.99
N HIS A 18 5.93 -10.46 0.27
CA HIS A 18 4.93 -11.51 0.51
C HIS A 18 5.18 -12.22 1.85
N THR A 19 6.43 -12.43 2.24
CA THR A 19 6.77 -12.99 3.56
C THR A 19 6.35 -12.04 4.69
N CYS A 20 6.63 -10.74 4.57
CA CYS A 20 6.19 -9.74 5.55
C CYS A 20 4.66 -9.69 5.68
N LEU A 21 3.94 -9.71 4.55
CA LEU A 21 2.48 -9.72 4.53
C LEU A 21 1.91 -11.01 5.13
N LEU A 22 2.49 -12.17 4.82
CA LEU A 22 2.06 -13.45 5.35
C LEU A 22 2.20 -13.50 6.88
N ILE A 23 3.37 -13.08 7.40
CA ILE A 23 3.63 -13.03 8.84
C ILE A 23 2.67 -12.04 9.51
N PHE A 24 2.45 -10.87 8.91
CA PHE A 24 1.50 -9.89 9.42
C PHE A 24 0.09 -10.48 9.52
N ILE A 25 -0.43 -11.09 8.45
CA ILE A 25 -1.79 -11.66 8.43
C ILE A 25 -1.91 -12.76 9.50
N ALA A 26 -0.90 -13.63 9.63
CA ALA A 26 -0.89 -14.67 10.64
C ALA A 26 -0.91 -14.10 12.07
N LEU A 27 -0.04 -13.13 12.38
CA LEU A 27 0.00 -12.48 13.69
C LEU A 27 -1.27 -11.69 13.98
N PHE A 28 -1.81 -11.00 12.97
CA PHE A 28 -3.03 -10.22 13.08
C PHE A 28 -4.24 -11.11 13.37
N ALA A 29 -4.38 -12.24 12.66
CA ALA A 29 -5.42 -13.22 12.93
C ALA A 29 -5.30 -13.80 14.36
N LEU A 30 -4.11 -14.24 14.75
CA LEU A 30 -3.86 -14.76 16.10
C LEU A 30 -4.18 -13.72 17.19
N ARG A 31 -3.89 -12.44 16.92
CA ARG A 31 -4.21 -11.35 17.84
C ARG A 31 -5.72 -11.10 17.93
N LEU A 32 -6.43 -11.12 16.80
CA LEU A 32 -7.88 -10.97 16.77
C LEU A 32 -8.59 -12.11 17.51
N ASP A 33 -8.07 -13.34 17.37
CA ASP A 33 -8.55 -14.53 18.08
C ASP A 33 -8.18 -14.55 19.57
N GLN A 34 -7.52 -13.49 20.07
CA GLN A 34 -7.05 -13.35 21.46
C GLN A 34 -6.11 -14.48 21.93
N THR A 35 -5.52 -15.25 20.99
CA THR A 35 -4.55 -16.29 21.30
C THR A 35 -3.20 -15.71 21.73
N VAL A 36 -2.87 -14.52 21.21
CA VAL A 36 -1.64 -13.78 21.52
C VAL A 36 -2.00 -12.44 22.17
N SER A 37 -1.34 -12.13 23.30
CA SER A 37 -1.57 -10.91 24.09
C SER A 37 -0.66 -9.73 23.73
N TRP A 38 0.09 -9.82 22.63
CA TRP A 38 1.02 -8.78 22.18
C TRP A 38 0.32 -7.47 21.82
N SER A 39 1.03 -6.35 21.92
CA SER A 39 0.53 -5.07 21.42
C SER A 39 0.38 -5.08 19.90
N TYR A 40 -0.54 -4.27 19.37
CA TYR A 40 -0.70 -4.12 17.93
C TYR A 40 0.58 -3.60 17.26
N TRP A 41 1.39 -2.83 17.98
CA TRP A 41 2.71 -2.39 17.53
C TRP A 41 3.65 -3.54 17.16
N CYS A 42 3.66 -4.62 17.95
CA CYS A 42 4.44 -5.82 17.66
C CYS A 42 3.83 -6.62 16.50
N VAL A 43 2.51 -6.69 16.40
CA VAL A 43 1.80 -7.38 15.31
C VAL A 43 2.09 -6.74 13.95
N PHE A 44 2.18 -5.40 13.89
CA PHE A 44 2.49 -4.65 12.67
C PHE A 44 3.98 -4.63 12.31
N ALA A 45 4.88 -5.14 13.17
CA ALA A 45 6.32 -5.14 12.95
C ALA A 45 6.79 -5.69 11.58
N PRO A 46 6.23 -6.78 11.03
CA PRO A 46 6.62 -7.27 9.71
C PRO A 46 6.39 -6.24 8.59
N ILE A 47 5.32 -5.45 8.68
CA ILE A 47 5.03 -4.38 7.73
C ILE A 47 6.05 -3.24 7.88
N TRP A 48 6.38 -2.85 9.11
CA TRP A 48 7.40 -1.82 9.37
C TRP A 48 8.77 -2.19 8.81
N VAL A 49 9.17 -3.46 8.91
CA VAL A 49 10.41 -3.95 8.31
C VAL A 49 10.38 -3.77 6.80
N TRP A 50 9.28 -4.14 6.13
CA TRP A 50 9.14 -3.95 4.69
C TRP A 50 9.21 -2.47 4.29
N LYS A 51 8.45 -1.58 4.95
CA LYS A 51 8.48 -0.15 4.67
C LYS A 51 9.86 0.46 4.95
N GLY A 52 10.52 0.01 6.03
CA GLY A 52 11.88 0.40 6.38
C GLY A 52 12.90 0.07 5.28
N LEU A 53 12.80 -1.10 4.67
CA LEU A 53 13.64 -1.48 3.52
C LEU A 53 13.40 -0.59 2.30
N VAL A 54 12.13 -0.23 2.02
CA VAL A 54 11.80 0.69 0.92
C VAL A 54 12.39 2.08 1.17
N ILE A 55 12.26 2.61 2.39
CA ILE A 55 12.84 3.90 2.77
C ILE A 55 14.37 3.85 2.68
N ALA A 56 15.02 2.80 3.18
CA ALA A 56 16.46 2.62 3.10
C ALA A 56 16.97 2.53 1.64
N GLY A 57 16.22 1.86 0.76
CA GLY A 57 16.51 1.82 -0.67
C GLY A 57 16.42 3.21 -1.30
N ALA A 58 15.37 3.96 -1.00
CA ALA A 58 15.17 5.30 -1.56
C ALA A 58 16.17 6.34 -1.02
N THR A 59 16.57 6.24 0.25
CA THR A 59 17.61 7.11 0.83
C THR A 59 18.97 6.83 0.20
N THR A 60 19.32 5.55 0.00
CA THR A 60 20.55 5.14 -0.69
C THR A 60 20.54 5.62 -2.14
N GLY A 61 19.43 5.44 -2.87
CA GLY A 61 19.29 5.93 -4.23
C GLY A 61 19.40 7.46 -4.33
N SER A 62 18.78 8.19 -3.40
CA SER A 62 18.87 9.66 -3.33
C SER A 62 20.28 10.14 -2.99
N TYR A 63 20.99 9.43 -2.10
CA TYR A 63 22.38 9.74 -1.76
C TYR A 63 23.29 9.59 -2.98
N ILE A 64 23.17 8.48 -3.71
CA ILE A 64 23.94 8.23 -4.94
C ILE A 64 23.61 9.29 -6.00
N TRP A 65 22.33 9.63 -6.18
CA TRP A 65 21.87 10.66 -7.11
C TRP A 65 22.44 12.06 -6.83
N TRP A 66 22.64 12.39 -5.54
CA TRP A 66 23.30 13.62 -5.13
C TRP A 66 24.80 13.57 -5.41
N ARG A 67 25.46 12.46 -5.05
CA ARG A 67 26.92 12.31 -5.10
C ARG A 67 27.47 12.25 -6.53
N TYR A 68 26.71 11.65 -7.46
CA TYR A 68 27.16 11.38 -8.82
C TYR A 68 26.22 12.03 -9.85
N PRO A 69 26.43 13.32 -10.18
CA PRO A 69 25.56 14.05 -11.10
C PRO A 69 25.66 13.57 -12.55
N HIS A 70 26.69 12.78 -12.91
CA HIS A 70 26.84 12.20 -14.24
C HIS A 70 25.67 11.28 -14.65
N PHE A 71 25.04 10.60 -13.69
CA PHE A 71 23.82 9.79 -13.93
C PHE A 71 22.61 10.63 -14.35
N ARG A 72 22.65 11.97 -14.25
CA ARG A 72 21.56 12.85 -14.71
C ARG A 72 21.53 13.02 -16.23
N LEU A 73 22.63 12.71 -16.90
CA LEU A 73 22.77 12.83 -18.36
C LEU A 73 22.17 11.62 -19.08
N GLU A 74 22.08 10.47 -18.40
CA GLU A 74 21.38 9.29 -18.88
C GLU A 74 19.88 9.45 -18.62
N GLY A 75 19.10 9.69 -19.69
CA GLY A 75 17.65 9.92 -19.59
C GLY A 75 16.88 8.78 -18.90
N GLU A 76 17.35 7.54 -19.02
CA GLU A 76 16.75 6.37 -18.36
C GLU A 76 16.91 6.41 -16.84
N ALA A 77 18.09 6.74 -16.33
CA ALA A 77 18.36 6.85 -14.89
C ALA A 77 17.48 7.91 -14.22
N TYR A 78 17.20 9.01 -14.93
CA TYR A 78 16.28 10.05 -14.46
C TYR A 78 14.84 9.56 -14.31
N ILE A 79 14.35 8.75 -15.26
CA ILE A 79 13.00 8.16 -15.20
C ILE A 79 12.91 7.17 -14.03
N HIS A 80 13.93 6.31 -13.85
CA HIS A 80 13.98 5.37 -12.73
C HIS A 80 14.02 6.06 -11.37
N TYR A 81 14.80 7.15 -11.24
CA TYR A 81 14.84 7.93 -10.01
C TYR A 81 13.49 8.58 -9.69
N LYS A 82 12.82 9.17 -10.69
CA LYS A 82 11.46 9.71 -10.53
C LYS A 82 10.46 8.64 -10.09
N SER A 83 10.49 7.48 -10.72
CA SER A 83 9.62 6.35 -10.35
C SER A 83 9.87 5.90 -8.91
N MET A 84 11.13 5.82 -8.48
CA MET A 84 11.51 5.51 -7.10
C MET A 84 10.94 6.54 -6.11
N LEU A 85 11.00 7.84 -6.40
CA LEU A 85 10.42 8.88 -5.54
C LEU A 85 8.90 8.80 -5.43
N ILE A 86 8.21 8.55 -6.55
CA ILE A 86 6.76 8.33 -6.55
C ILE A 86 6.42 7.10 -5.70
N SER A 87 7.14 5.99 -5.90
CA SER A 87 6.98 4.78 -5.10
C SER A 87 7.20 5.04 -3.62
N LEU A 88 8.25 5.78 -3.24
CA LEU A 88 8.50 6.18 -1.85
C LEU A 88 7.33 6.98 -1.27
N ALA A 89 6.82 7.98 -2.00
CA ALA A 89 5.70 8.80 -1.55
C ALA A 89 4.44 7.96 -1.27
N LEU A 90 4.12 7.01 -2.14
CA LEU A 90 3.02 6.06 -1.94
C LEU A 90 3.25 5.20 -0.69
N HIS A 91 4.46 4.68 -0.50
CA HIS A 91 4.79 3.87 0.68
C HIS A 91 4.71 4.68 1.99
N LEU A 92 5.07 5.96 1.98
CA LEU A 92 4.95 6.83 3.15
C LEU A 92 3.49 7.15 3.50
N ILE A 93 2.63 7.34 2.50
CA ILE A 93 1.18 7.52 2.73
C ILE A 93 0.57 6.24 3.30
N LEU A 94 0.93 5.07 2.77
CA LEU A 94 0.50 3.78 3.31
C LEU A 94 1.04 3.54 4.73
N LEU A 95 2.30 3.90 4.99
CA LEU A 95 2.88 3.86 6.33
C LEU A 95 2.08 4.73 7.32
N MET A 96 1.68 5.93 6.90
CA MET A 96 0.82 6.81 7.70
C MET A 96 -0.53 6.16 8.01
N PHE A 97 -1.18 5.54 7.03
CA PHE A 97 -2.41 4.77 7.24
C PHE A 97 -2.20 3.63 8.25
N GLU A 98 -1.19 2.81 8.04
CA GLU A 98 -0.87 1.67 8.91
C GLU A 98 -0.62 2.13 10.36
N LEU A 99 0.06 3.27 10.56
CA LEU A 99 0.34 3.81 11.89
C LEU A 99 -0.94 4.26 12.60
N LEU A 100 -1.83 4.93 11.87
CA LEU A 100 -3.14 5.33 12.39
C LEU A 100 -4.02 4.13 12.72
N VAL A 101 -3.98 3.07 11.91
CA VAL A 101 -4.70 1.81 12.19
C VAL A 101 -4.14 1.18 13.47
N CYS A 102 -2.82 1.07 13.60
CA CYS A 102 -2.17 0.50 14.77
C CYS A 102 -2.53 1.28 16.05
N ASP A 103 -2.44 2.63 16.01
CA ASP A 103 -2.82 3.47 17.14
C ASP A 103 -4.31 3.34 17.51
N LYS A 104 -5.20 3.28 16.51
CA LYS A 104 -6.63 3.10 16.75
C LYS A 104 -6.94 1.74 17.36
N LEU A 105 -6.30 0.67 16.90
CA LEU A 105 -6.50 -0.68 17.43
C LEU A 105 -5.98 -0.82 18.87
N GLU A 106 -4.90 -0.13 19.22
CA GLU A 106 -4.32 -0.17 20.56
C GLU A 106 -5.09 0.74 21.55
N SER A 107 -5.37 1.98 21.16
CA SER A 107 -5.87 3.00 22.08
C SER A 107 -7.39 3.19 22.04
N GLY A 108 -8.02 2.88 20.90
CA GLY A 108 -9.45 3.12 20.67
C GLY A 108 -9.87 4.59 20.56
N ARG A 109 -8.95 5.57 20.63
CA ARG A 109 -9.26 6.99 20.95
C ARG A 109 -9.88 7.82 19.81
N HIS A 110 -9.71 7.42 18.55
CA HIS A 110 -10.06 8.25 17.38
C HIS A 110 -11.11 7.59 16.48
N LEU A 111 -11.79 8.35 15.60
CA LEU A 111 -12.73 7.76 14.64
C LEU A 111 -11.99 7.08 13.48
N TRP A 112 -12.54 6.00 12.94
CA TRP A 112 -12.02 5.31 11.76
C TRP A 112 -11.98 6.21 10.53
N ILE A 113 -12.90 7.17 10.39
CA ILE A 113 -12.82 8.14 9.30
C ILE A 113 -11.49 8.91 9.28
N LEU A 114 -10.92 9.22 10.44
CA LEU A 114 -9.60 9.88 10.53
C LEU A 114 -8.48 8.95 10.11
N VAL A 115 -8.57 7.67 10.50
CA VAL A 115 -7.61 6.63 10.15
C VAL A 115 -7.55 6.42 8.63
N PHE A 116 -8.70 6.51 7.93
CA PHE A 116 -8.80 6.33 6.49
C PHE A 116 -8.47 7.59 5.66
N ILE A 117 -8.25 8.77 6.27
CA ILE A 117 -7.89 10.02 5.55
C ILE A 117 -6.71 9.83 4.57
N PRO A 118 -5.59 9.16 4.91
CA PRO A 118 -4.47 8.97 3.97
C PRO A 118 -4.91 8.25 2.68
N LEU A 119 -5.77 7.24 2.81
CA LEU A 119 -6.29 6.45 1.68
C LEU A 119 -7.31 7.23 0.86
N ILE A 120 -8.18 8.02 1.51
CA ILE A 120 -9.13 8.88 0.80
C ILE A 120 -8.36 9.97 0.02
N PHE A 121 -7.34 10.56 0.63
CA PHE A 121 -6.52 11.59 0.00
C PHE A 121 -5.80 11.06 -1.25
N ILE A 122 -5.12 9.91 -1.15
CA ILE A 122 -4.43 9.32 -2.29
C ILE A 122 -5.41 8.95 -3.40
N SER A 123 -6.61 8.44 -3.08
CA SER A 123 -7.64 8.14 -4.07
C SER A 123 -8.11 9.39 -4.84
N ILE A 124 -8.30 10.52 -4.17
CA ILE A 124 -8.69 11.78 -4.83
C ILE A 124 -7.58 12.26 -5.76
N VAL A 125 -6.32 12.21 -5.31
CA VAL A 125 -5.16 12.54 -6.16
C VAL A 125 -5.09 11.59 -7.36
N SER A 126 -5.32 10.29 -7.14
CA SER A 126 -5.31 9.29 -8.20
C SER A 126 -6.36 9.54 -9.27
N ILE A 127 -7.54 10.10 -8.95
CA ILE A 127 -8.54 10.48 -9.97
C ILE A 127 -7.96 11.52 -10.94
N ALA A 128 -7.30 12.57 -10.41
CA ALA A 128 -6.66 13.58 -11.25
C ALA A 128 -5.53 12.98 -12.11
N VAL A 129 -4.71 12.09 -11.53
CA VAL A 129 -3.64 11.41 -12.25
C VAL A 129 -4.18 10.47 -13.33
N CYS A 130 -5.30 9.76 -13.09
CA CYS A 130 -5.95 8.92 -14.10
C CYS A 130 -6.40 9.74 -15.31
N ILE A 131 -7.06 10.88 -15.09
CA ILE A 131 -7.51 11.77 -16.19
C ILE A 131 -6.30 12.26 -17.01
N TRP A 132 -5.22 12.64 -16.32
CA TRP A 132 -3.98 13.05 -16.97
C TRP A 132 -3.34 11.89 -17.75
N ALA A 133 -3.30 10.69 -17.19
CA ALA A 133 -2.67 9.52 -17.79
C ALA A 133 -3.42 9.04 -19.04
N VAL A 134 -4.76 9.01 -19.01
CA VAL A 134 -5.60 8.72 -20.19
C VAL A 134 -5.33 9.70 -21.32
N LYS A 135 -5.18 11.00 -21.00
CA LYS A 135 -4.89 12.04 -22.00
C LYS A 135 -3.50 11.88 -22.66
N HIS A 136 -2.56 11.23 -22.00
CA HIS A 136 -1.17 11.07 -22.47
C HIS A 136 -0.78 9.62 -22.79
N ASP A 137 -1.77 8.72 -22.93
CA ASP A 137 -1.58 7.30 -23.26
C ASP A 137 -0.56 6.58 -22.34
N ARG A 138 -0.61 6.90 -21.04
CA ARG A 138 0.22 6.28 -20.00
C ARG A 138 -0.55 5.15 -19.32
N SER A 139 0.15 4.12 -18.85
CA SER A 139 -0.41 3.09 -17.97
C SER A 139 -0.61 3.63 -16.54
N PHE A 140 -1.75 3.35 -15.90
CA PHE A 140 -2.13 3.90 -14.58
C PHE A 140 -2.85 2.88 -13.67
N GLU A 141 -2.39 1.63 -13.61
CA GLU A 141 -3.09 0.54 -12.90
C GLU A 141 -3.32 0.81 -11.41
N LEU A 142 -2.30 1.27 -10.68
CA LEU A 142 -2.39 1.53 -9.24
C LEU A 142 -3.30 2.73 -8.96
N GLU A 143 -3.15 3.79 -9.74
CA GLU A 143 -3.97 5.00 -9.60
C GLU A 143 -5.43 4.68 -9.90
N LEU A 144 -5.72 3.87 -10.92
CA LEU A 144 -7.07 3.42 -11.20
C LEU A 144 -7.65 2.61 -10.04
N PHE A 145 -6.87 1.68 -9.47
CA PHE A 145 -7.28 0.90 -8.31
C PHE A 145 -7.64 1.80 -7.12
N CYS A 146 -6.80 2.78 -6.81
CA CYS A 146 -7.07 3.74 -5.73
C CYS A 146 -8.29 4.61 -6.03
N ALA A 147 -8.45 5.08 -7.27
CA ALA A 147 -9.55 5.94 -7.68
C ALA A 147 -10.91 5.23 -7.57
N VAL A 148 -11.00 4.00 -8.08
CA VAL A 148 -12.26 3.23 -8.06
C VAL A 148 -12.67 2.84 -6.63
N ASN A 149 -11.69 2.59 -5.76
CA ASN A 149 -11.96 2.16 -4.37
C ASN A 149 -12.16 3.33 -3.39
N VAL A 150 -12.24 4.58 -3.84
CA VAL A 150 -12.49 5.74 -2.96
C VAL A 150 -13.75 5.57 -2.11
N LEU A 151 -14.83 5.09 -2.72
CA LEU A 151 -16.10 4.84 -2.02
C LEU A 151 -15.98 3.69 -1.02
N GLN A 152 -15.19 2.66 -1.33
CA GLN A 152 -14.96 1.56 -0.41
C GLN A 152 -14.24 2.04 0.84
N PHE A 153 -13.20 2.88 0.71
CA PHE A 153 -12.49 3.42 1.87
C PHE A 153 -13.43 4.26 2.77
N ILE A 154 -14.32 5.04 2.17
CA ILE A 154 -15.33 5.82 2.91
C ILE A 154 -16.33 4.90 3.61
N PHE A 155 -16.91 3.92 2.89
CA PHE A 155 -17.89 3.00 3.47
C PHE A 155 -17.28 2.15 4.59
N LEU A 156 -16.05 1.70 4.42
CA LEU A 156 -15.37 0.89 5.42
C LEU A 156 -15.09 1.71 6.68
N ALA A 157 -14.66 2.97 6.55
CA ALA A 157 -14.52 3.86 7.68
C ALA A 157 -15.84 4.13 8.42
N LEU A 158 -16.90 4.50 7.68
CA LEU A 158 -18.22 4.77 8.26
C LEU A 158 -18.84 3.53 8.92
N ARG A 159 -18.60 2.35 8.34
CA ARG A 159 -19.07 1.07 8.88
C ARG A 159 -18.35 0.73 10.18
N LEU A 160 -17.04 0.92 10.23
CA LEU A 160 -16.25 0.68 11.43
C LEU A 160 -16.60 1.67 12.55
N ASP A 161 -16.95 2.91 12.21
CA ASP A 161 -17.46 3.92 13.14
C ASP A 161 -18.93 3.69 13.57
N GLN A 162 -19.60 2.66 13.05
CA GLN A 162 -21.02 2.35 13.31
C GLN A 162 -21.99 3.46 12.88
N PHE A 163 -21.59 4.36 11.98
CA PHE A 163 -22.51 5.34 11.38
C PHE A 163 -23.45 4.70 10.37
N ILE A 164 -23.00 3.66 9.68
CA ILE A 164 -23.82 2.88 8.75
C ILE A 164 -23.96 1.43 9.23
N HIS A 165 -25.19 0.93 9.20
CA HIS A 165 -25.51 -0.44 9.59
C HIS A 165 -25.59 -1.45 8.43
N TRP A 166 -25.10 -1.06 7.24
CA TRP A 166 -25.14 -1.90 6.05
C TRP A 166 -24.36 -3.20 6.21
N SER A 167 -24.77 -4.22 5.46
CA SER A 167 -24.09 -5.51 5.44
C SER A 167 -22.71 -5.38 4.77
N TRP A 168 -21.76 -6.25 5.15
CA TRP A 168 -20.39 -6.16 4.65
C TRP A 168 -20.32 -6.31 3.13
N GLU A 169 -21.24 -7.09 2.54
CA GLU A 169 -21.36 -7.27 1.09
C GLU A 169 -21.54 -5.93 0.37
N VAL A 170 -22.38 -5.04 0.90
CA VAL A 170 -22.63 -3.70 0.34
C VAL A 170 -21.39 -2.81 0.46
N VAL A 171 -20.69 -2.86 1.59
CA VAL A 171 -19.47 -2.08 1.83
C VAL A 171 -18.36 -2.45 0.84
N PHE A 172 -18.28 -3.72 0.45
CA PHE A 172 -17.27 -4.24 -0.48
C PHE A 172 -17.67 -4.19 -1.97
N VAL A 173 -18.85 -3.65 -2.32
CA VAL A 173 -19.33 -3.55 -3.72
C VAL A 173 -18.29 -2.95 -4.69
N PRO A 174 -17.60 -1.83 -4.38
CA PRO A 174 -16.62 -1.29 -5.31
C PRO A 174 -15.48 -2.27 -5.63
N LEU A 175 -15.02 -3.04 -4.63
CA LEU A 175 -13.98 -4.05 -4.80
C LEU A 175 -14.46 -5.22 -5.66
N TRP A 176 -15.71 -5.68 -5.45
CA TRP A 176 -16.31 -6.74 -6.27
C TRP A 176 -16.35 -6.34 -7.75
N ILE A 177 -16.73 -5.09 -8.04
CA ILE A 177 -16.76 -4.55 -9.41
C ILE A 177 -15.36 -4.61 -10.03
N VAL A 178 -14.33 -4.16 -9.31
CA VAL A 178 -12.94 -4.20 -9.79
C VAL A 178 -12.50 -5.63 -10.08
N MET A 179 -12.77 -6.57 -9.18
CA MET A 179 -12.38 -7.98 -9.39
C MET A 179 -13.11 -8.61 -10.58
N CYS A 180 -14.40 -8.32 -10.75
CA CYS A 180 -15.16 -8.77 -11.93
C CYS A 180 -14.56 -8.20 -13.22
N LEU A 181 -14.19 -6.92 -13.26
CA LEU A 181 -13.56 -6.30 -14.42
C LEU A 181 -12.19 -6.92 -14.72
N SER A 182 -11.38 -7.22 -13.69
CA SER A 182 -10.08 -7.87 -13.87
C SER A 182 -10.15 -9.33 -14.34
N LEU A 183 -11.30 -9.99 -14.21
CA LEU A 183 -11.51 -11.37 -14.69
C LEU A 183 -11.96 -11.42 -16.15
N VAL A 184 -12.50 -10.31 -16.68
CA VAL A 184 -13.05 -10.22 -18.04
C VAL A 184 -12.06 -9.60 -19.02
N GLY A 185 -11.08 -8.83 -18.55
CA GLY A 185 -9.96 -8.30 -19.35
C GLY A 185 -8.77 -9.24 -19.39
#